data_AF-A0A1C0VPF7-F1
#
_entry.id   AF-A0A1C0VPF7-F1
#
_cell.length_a   1.000
_cell.length_b   1.000
_cell.length_c   1.000
_cell.angle_alpha   90.00
_cell.angle_beta   90.00
_cell.angle_gamma   90.00
#
_symmetry.space_group_name_H-M   'P 1'
#
loop_
_entity.id
_entity.type
_entity.pdbx_description
1 polymer ?
#
loop_
_entity_poly.entity_id
_entity_poly.type
_entity_poly.pdbx_seq_one_letter_code
_entity_poly.pdbx_strand_id
1 'polypeptide(L)' 'MQVKDMTVEQLRDLIQHTVEQCLEEYFGDPDAGLEVKNEVKQKLLESMQRKQVGESKIESGEVYQKLGIKS' A
#
# COMPACT_ATOMS: atom_id res chain seq x y z
N MET A 1 -6.19 -26.74 -7.69
CA MET A 1 -5.82 -27.47 -6.46
C MET A 1 -7.09 -27.83 -5.74
N GLN A 2 -7.39 -29.12 -5.57
CA GLN A 2 -8.46 -29.53 -4.66
C GLN A 2 -7.89 -29.59 -3.24
N VAL A 3 -8.64 -29.15 -2.24
CA VAL A 3 -8.25 -29.16 -0.81
C VAL A 3 -7.81 -30.55 -0.34
N LYS A 4 -8.27 -31.59 -1.03
CA LYS A 4 -7.97 -33.01 -0.84
C LYS A 4 -6.51 -33.37 -1.09
N ASP A 5 -5.82 -32.60 -1.93
CA ASP A 5 -4.43 -32.84 -2.35
C ASP A 5 -3.43 -32.02 -1.52
N MET A 6 -3.92 -31.23 -0.54
CA MET A 6 -3.08 -30.37 0.28
C MET A 6 -2.51 -31.15 1.47
N THR A 7 -1.23 -30.92 1.78
CA THR A 7 -0.64 -31.41 3.02
C THR A 7 -1.20 -30.64 4.21
N VAL A 8 -1.09 -31.21 5.42
CA VAL A 8 -1.56 -30.58 6.67
C VAL A 8 -0.95 -29.19 6.88
N GLU A 9 0.30 -28.99 6.46
CA GLU A 9 0.99 -27.70 6.52
C GLU A 9 0.35 -26.68 5.58
N GLN A 10 0.12 -27.04 4.31
CA GLN A 10 -0.52 -26.15 3.34
C GLN A 10 -1.94 -25.77 3.76
N LEU A 11 -2.68 -26.70 4.37
CA LEU A 11 -4.02 -26.40 4.89
C LEU A 11 -3.94 -25.43 6.08
N ARG A 12 -2.95 -25.61 6.96
CA ARG A 12 -2.73 -24.72 8.10
C ARG A 12 -2.35 -23.30 7.65
N ASP A 13 -1.47 -23.19 6.65
CA ASP A 13 -1.08 -21.90 6.07
C ASP A 13 -2.27 -21.20 5.40
N LEU A 14 -3.11 -21.96 4.67
CA LEU A 14 -4.31 -21.40 4.05
C LEU A 14 -5.30 -20.86 5.09
N ILE A 15 -5.51 -21.60 6.19
CA ILE A 15 -6.36 -21.15 7.29
C ILE A 15 -5.76 -19.91 7.95
N GLN A 16 -4.44 -19.90 8.19
CA GLN A 16 -3.77 -18.78 8.84
C GLN A 16 -3.88 -17.49 8.01
N HIS A 17 -3.66 -17.57 6.70
CA HIS A 17 -3.86 -16.43 5.80
C HIS A 17 -5.31 -15.98 5.75
N THR A 18 -6.26 -16.91 5.68
CA THR A 18 -7.68 -16.55 5.66
C THR A 18 -8.08 -15.81 6.95
N VAL A 19 -7.58 -16.27 8.10
CA VAL A 19 -7.83 -15.60 9.39
C VAL A 19 -7.19 -14.23 9.45
N GLU A 20 -5.94 -14.09 8.99
CA GLU A 20 -5.25 -12.80 8.91
C GLU A 20 -6.02 -11.80 8.05
N GLN A 21 -6.46 -12.21 6.85
CA GLN A 21 -7.28 -11.38 5.98
C GLN A 21 -8.62 -11.00 6.62
N CYS A 22 -9.31 -11.95 7.25
CA CYS A 22 -10.56 -11.64 7.95
C CYS A 22 -10.34 -10.68 9.13
N LEU A 23 -9.22 -10.78 9.84
CA LEU A 23 -8.89 -9.86 10.93
C LEU A 23 -8.55 -8.47 10.40
N GLU A 24 -7.77 -8.35 9.31
CA GLU A 24 -7.50 -7.07 8.66
C GLU A 24 -8.79 -6.40 8.18
N GLU A 25 -9.69 -7.16 7.54
CA GLU A 25 -11.01 -6.66 7.13
C GLU A 25 -11.88 -6.26 8.33
N TYR A 26 -11.81 -7.02 9.44
CA TYR A 26 -12.62 -6.76 10.63
C TYR A 26 -12.12 -5.54 11.43
N PHE A 27 -10.80 -5.40 11.60
CA PHE A 27 -10.21 -4.24 12.26
C PHE A 27 -10.27 -2.99 11.37
N GLY A 28 -10.35 -3.16 10.06
CA GLY A 28 -10.50 -2.08 9.09
C GLY A 28 -9.27 -1.18 9.02
N ASP A 29 -9.41 -0.07 8.29
CA ASP A 29 -8.37 0.95 8.23
C ASP A 29 -8.35 1.73 9.56
N PRO A 30 -7.25 1.70 10.33
CA PRO A 30 -7.13 2.49 11.56
C PRO A 30 -7.22 4.00 11.30
N ASP A 31 -6.97 4.44 10.07
CA ASP A 31 -7.11 5.83 9.64
C ASP A 31 -8.52 6.14 9.10
N ALA A 32 -9.45 5.17 9.12
CA ALA A 32 -10.83 5.37 8.69
C ALA A 32 -11.53 6.45 9.54
N GLY A 33 -11.98 7.51 8.88
CA GLY A 33 -12.66 8.63 9.52
C GLY A 33 -11.72 9.70 10.10
N LEU A 34 -10.40 9.55 9.95
CA LEU A 34 -9.46 10.62 10.28
C LEU A 34 -9.43 11.67 9.17
N GLU A 35 -9.52 12.94 9.56
CA GLU A 35 -9.32 14.04 8.62
C GLU A 35 -7.85 14.17 8.25
N VAL A 36 -7.58 14.24 6.95
CA VAL A 36 -6.24 14.53 6.43
C VAL A 36 -5.81 15.91 6.93
N LYS A 37 -4.67 15.97 7.64
CA LYS A 37 -4.08 17.24 8.11
C LYS A 37 -3.98 18.23 6.94
N ASN A 38 -4.31 19.50 7.20
CA ASN A 38 -4.28 20.55 6.19
C ASN A 38 -2.94 20.65 5.45
N GLU A 39 -1.82 20.39 6.13
CA GLU A 39 -0.48 20.36 5.52
C GLU A 39 -0.34 19.28 4.44
N VAL A 40 -0.91 18.09 4.66
CA VAL A 40 -0.87 16.98 3.71
C VAL A 40 -1.79 17.28 2.53
N LYS A 41 -2.96 17.86 2.78
CA LYS A 41 -3.90 18.31 1.75
C LYS A 41 -3.28 19.37 0.82
N GLN A 42 -2.57 20.34 1.38
CA GLN A 42 -1.85 21.36 0.61
C GLN A 42 -0.73 20.75 -0.24
N LYS A 43 0.12 19.88 0.34
CA LYS A 43 1.17 19.16 -0.41
C LYS A 43 0.61 18.31 -1.55
N LEU A 44 -0.54 17.67 -1.34
CA LEU A 44 -1.22 16.89 -2.38
C LEU A 44 -1.74 17.79 -3.51
N LEU A 45 -2.37 18.92 -3.19
CA LEU A 45 -2.83 19.90 -4.18
C LEU A 45 -1.65 20.45 -5.00
N GLU A 46 -0.55 20.81 -4.35
CA GLU A 46 0.68 21.24 -5.03
C GLU A 46 1.24 20.14 -5.93
N SER A 47 1.26 18.89 -5.47
CA SER A 47 1.73 17.76 -6.28
C SER A 47 0.83 17.50 -7.48
N MET A 48 -0.49 17.62 -7.33
CA MET A 48 -1.45 17.50 -8.42
C MET A 48 -1.31 18.64 -9.44
N GLN A 49 -1.08 19.87 -8.97
CA GLN A 49 -0.81 21.00 -9.85
C GLN A 49 0.49 20.82 -10.62
N ARG A 50 1.59 20.41 -9.96
CA ARG A 50 2.87 20.08 -10.64
C ARG A 50 2.69 19.01 -11.72
N LYS A 51 1.91 17.96 -11.42
CA LYS A 51 1.57 16.90 -12.40
C LYS A 51 0.71 17.42 -13.57
N GLN A 52 -0.24 18.32 -13.33
CA GLN A 52 -1.07 18.92 -14.39
C GLN A 52 -0.31 19.91 -15.27
N VAL A 53 0.66 20.63 -14.70
CA VAL A 53 1.53 21.57 -15.42
C VAL A 53 2.59 20.84 -16.27
N GLY A 54 2.63 19.51 -16.23
CA GLY A 54 3.50 18.70 -17.08
C GLY A 54 4.92 18.58 -16.54
N GLU A 55 5.14 18.79 -15.23
CA GLU A 55 6.41 18.40 -14.62
C GLU A 55 6.50 16.87 -14.63
N SER A 56 7.31 16.44 -15.58
CA SER A 56 7.50 15.09 -16.07
C SER A 56 7.65 14.07 -14.96
N LYS A 57 7.08 12.88 -15.18
CA LYS A 57 7.50 11.63 -14.55
C LYS A 57 9.02 11.65 -14.36
N ILE A 58 9.44 11.66 -13.11
CA ILE A 58 10.85 11.46 -12.78
C ILE A 58 11.11 9.96 -12.94
N GLU A 59 12.14 9.60 -13.71
CA GLU A 59 12.56 8.21 -13.86
C GLU A 59 12.84 7.60 -12.49
N SER A 60 12.42 6.36 -12.27
CA SER A 60 12.50 5.70 -10.96
C SER A 60 13.92 5.71 -10.39
N GLY A 61 14.95 5.57 -11.24
CA GLY A 61 16.36 5.70 -10.86
C GLY A 61 16.75 7.04 -10.24
N GLU A 62 16.20 8.15 -10.72
CA GLU A 62 16.47 9.49 -10.18
C GLU A 62 15.70 9.71 -8.87
N VAL A 63 14.54 9.07 -8.70
CA VAL A 63 13.80 9.07 -7.43
C VAL A 63 14.58 8.34 -6.33
N TYR A 64 15.18 7.18 -6.64
CA TYR A 64 16.03 6.44 -5.69
C TYR A 64 17.23 7.27 -5.21
N GLN A 65 17.89 7.98 -6.12
CA GLN A 65 19.01 8.89 -5.78
C GLN A 65 18.56 10.07 -4.90
N LYS A 66 17.42 10.70 -5.21
CA LYS A 66 16.89 11.82 -4.41
C LYS A 66 16.39 11.39 -3.02
N LEU A 67 15.87 10.17 -2.89
CA LEU A 67 15.37 9.64 -1.63
C LEU A 67 16.46 8.93 -0.81
N GLY A 68 17.69 8.80 -1.34
CA GLY A 68 18.79 8.10 -0.66
C GLY A 68 18.55 6.60 -0.49
N ILE A 69 17.61 6.04 -1.24
CA ILE A 69 17.28 4.61 -1.22
C ILE A 69 18.22 3.94 -2.21
N LYS A 70 19.15 3.12 -1.72
CA LYS A 70 20.03 2.34 -2.58
C LYS A 70 19.21 1.26 -3.28
N SER A 71 19.18 1.30 -4.61
CA SER A 71 18.77 0.16 -5.45
C SER A 71 19.84 -0.92 -5.43
#